data_AF-A0A3E0DZR5-F1
#
_entry.id   AF-A0A3E0DZR5-F1
#
_cell.length_a   1.000
_cell.length_b   1.000
_cell.length_c   1.000
_cell.angle_alpha   90.00
_cell.angle_beta   90.00
_cell.angle_gamma   90.00
#
_symmetry.space_group_name_H-M   'P 1'
#
loop_
_entity.id
_entity.type
_entity.pdbx_description
1 polymer ?
#
loop_
_entity_poly.entity_id
_entity_poly.type
_entity_poly.pdbx_seq_one_letter_code
_entity_poly.pdbx_strand_id
1 'polypeptide(L)'
;MNFENLTLDSLLAGSEKKIAERKLLFVGFKNDKFIKTSGEDQIDPAGFLKVLSQTRPNAEWVLIGLDGGVKATGNYQDFSLQKIYTLIDQMPMRQSEIDQDNRD
;
A
#
# COMPACT_ATOMS: atom_id res chain seq x y z
N MET A 1 6.57 7.77 13.96
CA MET A 1 7.17 8.38 12.75
C MET A 1 6.20 9.47 12.30
N ASN A 2 6.64 10.71 12.07
CA ASN A 2 5.74 11.83 11.80
C ASN A 2 5.66 12.09 10.29
N PHE A 3 4.54 11.75 9.66
CA PHE A 3 4.35 11.83 8.21
C PHE A 3 4.05 13.24 7.69
N GLU A 4 3.79 14.21 8.57
CA GLU A 4 3.41 15.58 8.18
C GLU A 4 4.44 16.31 7.29
N ASN A 5 5.71 15.87 7.31
CA ASN A 5 6.78 16.40 6.47
C ASN A 5 7.44 15.35 5.56
N LEU A 6 6.93 14.11 5.55
CA LEU A 6 7.45 13.04 4.68
C LEU A 6 6.69 13.09 3.35
N THR A 7 7.38 13.49 2.29
CA THR A 7 6.82 13.33 0.96
C THR A 7 6.75 11.83 0.66
N LEU A 8 5.71 11.39 -0.07
CA LEU A 8 5.70 10.01 -0.59
C LEU A 8 7.04 9.64 -1.24
N ASP A 9 7.67 10.58 -1.94
CA ASP A 9 8.96 10.39 -2.59
C ASP A 9 10.08 10.05 -1.60
N SER A 10 10.11 10.69 -0.42
CA SER A 10 11.09 10.35 0.62
C SER A 10 10.76 9.05 1.36
N LEU A 11 9.49 8.64 1.39
CA LEU A 11 9.09 7.34 1.93
C LEU A 11 9.56 6.19 1.03
N LEU A 12 9.52 6.38 -0.29
CA LEU A 12 9.83 5.35 -1.27
C LEU A 12 11.30 5.30 -1.65
N ALA A 13 12.07 6.36 -1.35
CA ALA A 13 13.49 6.46 -1.66
C ALA A 13 14.30 5.25 -1.12
N GLY A 14 15.04 4.59 -2.00
CA GLY A 14 15.86 3.43 -1.68
C GLY A 14 15.09 2.12 -1.50
N SER A 15 13.78 2.11 -1.77
CA SER A 15 12.92 0.92 -1.72
C SER A 15 12.27 0.58 -3.07
N GLU A 16 12.69 1.25 -4.15
CA GLU A 16 12.04 1.20 -5.47
C GLU A 16 11.93 -0.22 -6.00
N LYS A 17 13.01 -1.00 -5.92
CA LYS A 17 13.03 -2.41 -6.33
C LYS A 17 12.04 -3.26 -5.53
N LYS A 18 12.00 -3.10 -4.20
CA LYS A 18 11.12 -3.89 -3.31
C LYS A 18 9.64 -3.58 -3.54
N ILE A 19 9.34 -2.33 -3.84
CA ILE A 19 8.00 -1.84 -4.20
C ILE A 19 7.57 -2.44 -5.53
N ALA A 20 8.43 -2.35 -6.55
CA ALA A 20 8.16 -2.87 -7.88
C ALA A 20 7.91 -4.39 -7.88
N GLU A 21 8.76 -5.17 -7.21
CA GLU A 21 8.61 -6.62 -7.06
C GLU A 21 7.26 -7.03 -6.44
N ARG A 22 6.72 -6.20 -5.56
CA ARG A 22 5.45 -6.45 -4.86
C ARG A 22 4.27 -5.75 -5.53
N LYS A 23 4.49 -5.12 -6.69
CA LYS A 23 3.49 -4.40 -7.48
C LYS A 23 2.71 -3.40 -6.61
N LEU A 24 3.41 -2.74 -5.70
CA LEU A 24 2.81 -1.83 -4.73
C LEU A 24 2.56 -0.45 -5.34
N LEU A 25 1.31 0.01 -5.26
CA LEU A 25 0.90 1.35 -5.61
C LEU A 25 0.56 2.14 -4.34
N PHE A 26 1.24 3.24 -4.11
CA PHE A 26 0.95 4.13 -3.01
C PHE A 26 0.01 5.23 -3.46
N VAL A 27 -1.00 5.52 -2.65
CA VAL A 27 -2.03 6.50 -2.95
C VAL A 27 -2.19 7.42 -1.75
N GLY A 28 -1.95 8.71 -1.95
CA GLY A 28 -2.07 9.73 -0.93
C GLY A 28 -3.42 10.42 -0.99
N PHE A 29 -4.09 10.49 0.16
CA PHE A 29 -5.31 11.26 0.36
C PHE A 29 -5.10 12.32 1.44
N LYS A 30 -5.77 13.46 1.31
CA LYS A 30 -5.85 14.50 2.35
C LYS A 30 -7.25 15.09 2.35
N ASN A 31 -7.91 15.09 3.51
CA ASN A 31 -9.30 15.55 3.65
C ASN A 31 -10.23 14.91 2.60
N ASP A 32 -10.16 13.58 2.47
CA ASP A 32 -10.94 12.78 1.50
C ASP A 32 -10.74 13.17 0.03
N LYS A 33 -9.66 13.87 -0.29
CA LYS A 33 -9.28 14.21 -1.66
C LYS A 33 -8.02 13.49 -2.04
N PHE A 34 -8.04 12.89 -3.23
CA PHE A 34 -6.84 12.35 -3.85
C PHE A 34 -5.79 13.45 -4.03
N ILE A 35 -4.55 13.15 -3.66
CA ILE A 35 -3.42 14.09 -3.76
C ILE A 35 -2.42 13.61 -4.80
N LYS A 36 -1.95 12.37 -4.65
CA LYS A 36 -0.94 11.79 -5.54
C LYS A 36 -0.93 10.28 -5.49
N THR A 37 -0.28 9.69 -6.49
CA THR A 37 0.06 8.27 -6.51
C THR A 37 1.51 8.06 -6.93
N SER A 38 2.10 6.91 -6.59
CA SER A 38 3.46 6.53 -6.99
C SER A 38 3.56 5.91 -8.39
N GLY A 39 2.44 5.70 -9.10
CA GLY A 39 2.41 5.06 -10.42
C GLY A 39 1.40 5.70 -11.37
N GLU A 40 1.36 5.24 -12.63
CA GLU A 40 0.47 5.79 -13.66
C GLU A 40 -0.93 5.13 -13.68
N ASP A 41 -1.17 4.14 -12.82
CA ASP A 41 -2.40 3.36 -12.84
C ASP A 41 -3.65 4.20 -12.54
N GLN A 42 -4.76 3.86 -13.20
CA GLN A 42 -6.06 4.45 -12.91
C GLN A 42 -6.55 3.97 -11.56
N ILE A 43 -6.65 4.91 -10.62
CA ILE A 43 -7.24 4.69 -9.30
C ILE A 43 -8.69 5.16 -9.37
N ASP A 44 -9.61 4.44 -8.73
CA ASP A 44 -10.95 4.94 -8.38
C ASP A 44 -10.90 5.54 -6.97
N PRO A 45 -10.79 6.88 -6.81
CA PRO A 45 -10.70 7.51 -5.49
C PRO A 45 -11.99 7.34 -4.69
N ALA A 46 -13.15 7.29 -5.36
CA ALA A 46 -14.43 7.14 -4.71
C ALA A 46 -14.60 5.73 -4.13
N GLY A 47 -14.21 4.71 -4.91
CA GLY A 47 -14.11 3.33 -4.44
C GLY A 47 -13.17 3.18 -3.24
N PHE A 48 -12.01 3.82 -3.28
CA PHE A 48 -11.03 3.78 -2.19
C PHE A 48 -11.57 4.40 -0.88
N LEU A 49 -12.16 5.60 -0.97
CA LEU A 49 -12.76 6.28 0.19
C LEU A 49 -13.95 5.50 0.76
N LYS A 50 -14.74 4.85 -0.11
CA LYS A 50 -15.81 3.96 0.32
C LYS A 50 -15.27 2.79 1.15
N VAL A 51 -14.21 2.11 0.68
CA VAL A 51 -13.57 1.02 1.44
C VAL A 51 -13.04 1.49 2.79
N LEU A 52 -12.39 2.67 2.83
CA LEU A 52 -11.94 3.31 4.07
C LEU A 52 -13.09 3.54 5.07
N SER A 53 -14.18 4.17 4.60
CA SER A 53 -15.35 4.49 5.43
C SER A 53 -16.05 3.25 5.99
N GLN A 54 -15.97 2.12 5.26
CA GLN A 54 -16.63 0.86 5.64
C GLN A 54 -15.77 0.00 6.56
N THR A 55 -14.44 0.05 6.45
CA THR A 55 -13.56 -0.89 7.16
C THR A 55 -13.16 -0.41 8.56
N ARG A 56 -12.72 0.85 8.71
CA ARG A 56 -12.52 1.49 10.02
C ARG A 56 -12.53 3.02 9.87
N PRO A 57 -13.44 3.74 10.54
CA PRO A 57 -13.57 5.20 10.40
C PRO A 57 -12.33 5.99 10.88
N ASN A 58 -11.43 5.36 11.63
CA ASN A 58 -10.22 5.99 12.16
C ASN A 58 -8.92 5.41 11.58
N ALA A 59 -8.99 4.59 10.52
CA ALA A 59 -7.77 4.09 9.88
C ALA A 59 -7.09 5.23 9.09
N GLU A 60 -5.82 5.45 9.38
CA GLU A 60 -5.00 6.46 8.71
C GLU A 60 -4.30 5.87 7.47
N TRP A 61 -4.21 4.55 7.37
CA TRP A 61 -3.77 3.83 6.17
C TRP A 61 -4.50 2.50 6.02
N VAL A 62 -4.60 2.05 4.77
CA VAL A 62 -5.22 0.78 4.38
C VAL A 62 -4.36 0.12 3.30
N LEU A 63 -4.06 -1.16 3.45
CA LEU A 63 -3.50 -2.02 2.42
C LEU A 63 -4.64 -2.81 1.77
N ILE A 64 -4.84 -2.59 0.48
CA ILE A 64 -5.86 -3.27 -0.34
C ILE A 64 -5.14 -4.24 -1.28
N GLY A 65 -5.61 -5.48 -1.34
CA GLY A 65 -5.12 -6.46 -2.30
C GLY A 65 -5.64 -6.18 -3.71
N LEU A 66 -5.01 -6.78 -4.72
CA LEU A 66 -5.50 -6.70 -6.11
C LEU A 66 -6.90 -7.30 -6.29
N ASP A 67 -7.33 -8.14 -5.35
CA ASP A 67 -8.69 -8.68 -5.24
C ASP A 67 -9.72 -7.69 -4.66
N GLY A 68 -9.29 -6.47 -4.31
CA GLY A 68 -10.11 -5.46 -3.65
C GLY A 68 -10.34 -5.71 -2.16
N GLY A 69 -9.79 -6.78 -1.60
CA GLY A 69 -9.91 -7.12 -0.19
C GLY A 69 -8.93 -6.34 0.69
N VAL A 70 -9.39 -5.83 1.83
CA VAL A 70 -8.51 -5.19 2.82
C VAL A 70 -7.63 -6.23 3.50
N LYS A 71 -6.31 -6.04 3.44
CA LYS A 71 -5.31 -6.95 4.00
C LYS A 71 -4.76 -6.46 5.33
N ALA A 72 -4.65 -5.14 5.50
CA ALA A 72 -4.25 -4.52 6.75
C ALA A 72 -4.70 -3.06 6.81
N THR A 73 -4.84 -2.52 8.02
CA THR A 73 -5.16 -1.10 8.29
C THR A 73 -4.50 -0.67 9.59
N GLY A 74 -4.29 0.63 9.79
CA GLY A 74 -3.83 1.11 11.09
C GLY A 74 -3.67 2.62 11.17
N ASN A 75 -3.05 3.04 12.28
CA ASN A 75 -2.63 4.43 12.49
C ASN A 75 -1.25 4.66 11.85
N TYR A 76 -0.93 5.91 11.53
CA TYR A 76 0.35 6.33 10.94
C TYR A 76 1.55 5.90 11.76
N GLN A 77 1.45 5.96 13.09
CA GLN A 77 2.52 5.54 13.99
C GLN A 77 2.90 4.06 13.85
N ASP A 78 1.96 3.24 13.40
CA ASP A 78 2.12 1.78 13.26
C ASP A 78 2.56 1.37 11.84
N PHE A 79 2.52 2.32 10.88
CA PHE A 79 2.88 2.09 9.50
C PHE A 79 4.37 1.72 9.37
N SER A 80 4.65 0.64 8.63
CA SER A 80 6.01 0.19 8.36
C SER A 80 6.05 -0.57 7.05
N LEU A 81 6.85 -0.08 6.09
CA LEU A 81 7.06 -0.77 4.82
C LEU A 81 7.57 -2.19 5.01
N GLN A 82 8.46 -2.44 5.97
CA GLN A 82 8.94 -3.79 6.27
C GLN A 82 7.81 -4.72 6.70
N LYS A 83 6.91 -4.26 7.59
CA LYS A 83 5.75 -5.06 7.99
C LYS A 83 4.82 -5.35 6.81
N ILE A 84 4.61 -4.36 5.93
CA ILE A 84 3.81 -4.52 4.72
C ILE A 84 4.45 -5.53 3.76
N TYR A 85 5.77 -5.46 3.55
CA TYR A 85 6.49 -6.41 2.70
C TYR A 85 6.40 -7.83 3.26
N THR A 86 6.66 -8.02 4.54
CA THR A 86 6.54 -9.33 5.19
C THR A 86 5.12 -9.88 5.07
N LEU A 87 4.11 -9.04 5.26
CA LEU A 87 2.71 -9.45 5.13
C LEU A 87 2.39 -9.91 3.70
N ILE A 88 2.84 -9.16 2.68
CA ILE A 88 2.65 -9.51 1.28
C ILE A 88 3.39 -10.78 0.92
N ASP A 89 4.64 -10.91 1.35
CA ASP A 89 5.48 -12.09 1.10
C ASP A 89 4.89 -13.34 1.74
N GLN A 90 4.11 -13.23 2.82
CA GLN A 90 3.40 -14.35 3.43
C GLN A 90 2.13 -14.77 2.65
N MET A 91 1.67 -14.02 1.65
CA MET A 91 0.46 -14.35 0.91
C MET A 91 0.68 -15.51 -0.08
N PRO A 92 -0.27 -16.46 -0.22
CA PRO A 92 -0.08 -17.64 -1.08
C PRO A 92 0.21 -17.31 -2.55
N MET A 93 -0.46 -16.29 -3.09
CA MET A 93 -0.20 -15.82 -4.46
C MET A 93 1.22 -15.28 -4.60
N ARG A 94 1.68 -14.49 -3.62
CA ARG A 94 3.04 -13.93 -3.66
C ARG A 94 4.10 -15.02 -3.53
N GLN A 95 3.89 -16.02 -2.67
CA GLN A 95 4.78 -17.17 -2.58
C GLN A 95 4.86 -17.93 -3.90
N SER A 96 3.72 -18.10 -4.59
CA SER A 96 3.69 -18.73 -5.91
C SER A 96 4.48 -17.95 -6.97
N GLU A 97 4.41 -16.61 -6.95
CA GLU A 97 5.22 -15.75 -7.84
C GLU A 97 6.72 -15.91 -7.54
N ILE A 98 7.12 -15.87 -6.26
CA ILE A 98 8.51 -16.06 -5.83
C ILE A 98 9.04 -17.43 -6.25
N ASP A 99 8.24 -18.48 -6.09
CA ASP A 99 8.60 -19.84 -6.51
C ASP A 99 8.74 -19.97 -8.02
N GLN A 100 7.99 -19.20 -8.81
CA GLN A 100 8.12 -19.14 -10.27
C GLN A 100 9.40 -18.39 -10.66
N ASP A 101 9.62 -17.19 -10.11
CA ASP A 101 10.80 -16.37 -10.39
C ASP A 101 12.12 -17.09 -10.06
N ASN A 102 12.13 -17.99 -9.07
CA ASN A 102 13.31 -18.78 -8.69
C ASN A 102 13.60 -19.97 -9.62
N ARG A 103 12.66 -20.34 -10.49
CA ARG A 103 12.80 -21.48 -11.41
C ARG A 103 13.25 -21.07 -12.82
N ASP A 104 13.17 -19.78 -13.13
CA ASP A 104 13.61 -19.16 -14.39
C ASP A 104 15.05 -18.63 -14.30
#